data_AF-A0AAW9TSH3-F1
#
_entry.id   AF-A0AAW9TSH3-F1
#
_cell.length_a   1.000
_cell.length_b   1.000
_cell.length_c   1.000
_cell.angle_alpha   90.00
_cell.angle_beta   90.00
_cell.angle_gamma   90.00
#
_symmetry.space_group_name_H-M   'P 1'
#
loop_
_entity.id
_entity.type
_entity.pdbx_description
1 polymer ?
#
loop_
_entity_poly.entity_id
_entity_poly.type
_entity_poly.pdbx_seq_one_letter_code
_entity_poly.pdbx_strand_id
1 'polypeptide(L)'
;MAELTGTQIDAALESGRIARETEPRAASARYDERSGRIVVELINGCTFAFPPRLAQGLEDGSSDQLAAVEILGEGYGLHWEALDVDLSIPGLLAGIFGTKAYMARRAGQATSPAKAAAARANGAKGGRPRKAARG
;
A
#
# COMPACT_ATOMS: atom_id res chain seq x y z
N MET A 1 28.47 4.46 10.31
CA MET A 1 27.21 4.57 11.05
C MET A 1 26.93 6.05 11.22
N ALA A 2 25.74 6.54 10.87
CA ALA A 2 25.41 7.95 11.08
C ALA A 2 25.18 8.16 12.59
N GLU A 3 25.92 9.10 13.21
CA GLU A 3 25.67 9.50 14.60
C GLU A 3 24.36 10.30 14.64
N LEU A 4 23.34 9.79 15.34
CA LEU A 4 22.10 10.54 15.57
C LEU A 4 22.41 11.71 16.52
N THR A 5 22.12 12.93 16.07
CA THR A 5 22.27 14.13 16.90
C THR A 5 21.06 14.28 17.83
N GLY A 6 21.24 14.95 18.99
CA GLY A 6 20.12 15.23 19.91
C GLY A 6 18.94 15.91 19.21
N THR A 7 19.22 16.83 18.29
CA THR A 7 18.20 17.50 17.46
C THR A 7 17.41 16.55 16.57
N GLN A 8 18.04 15.50 16.01
CA GLN A 8 17.33 14.50 15.22
C GLN A 8 16.41 13.63 16.09
N ILE A 9 16.83 13.34 17.32
CA ILE A 9 15.99 12.62 18.29
C ILE A 9 14.78 13.47 18.68
N ASP A 10 14.99 14.74 19.03
CA ASP A 10 13.91 15.65 19.42
C ASP A 10 12.89 15.85 18.29
N ALA A 11 13.36 16.05 17.05
CA ALA A 11 12.48 16.21 15.90
C ALA A 11 11.66 14.93 15.60
N ALA A 12 12.24 13.75 15.79
CA ALA A 12 11.53 12.47 15.62
C ALA A 12 10.47 12.27 16.71
N LEU A 13 10.77 12.60 17.97
CA LEU A 13 9.82 12.53 19.07
C LEU A 13 8.64 13.48 18.86
N GLU A 14 8.91 14.72 18.43
CA GLU A 14 7.86 15.70 18.18
C GLU A 14 6.99 15.29 16.98
N SER A 15 7.59 14.80 15.90
CA SER A 15 6.84 14.28 14.75
C SER A 15 5.96 13.10 15.17
N GLY A 16 6.47 12.20 16.00
CA GLY A 16 5.68 11.09 16.56
C GLY A 16 4.55 11.55 17.47
N ARG A 17 4.72 12.65 18.23
CA ARG A 17 3.64 13.24 19.03
C ARG A 17 2.55 13.82 18.14
N ILE A 18 2.92 14.62 17.14
CA ILE A 18 1.97 15.21 16.19
C ILE A 18 1.20 14.12 15.44
N ALA A 19 1.87 13.07 14.98
CA ALA A 19 1.24 11.93 14.33
C ALA A 19 0.24 11.22 15.26
N ARG A 20 0.54 11.12 16.56
CA ARG A 20 -0.41 10.59 17.57
C ARG A 20 -1.67 11.41 17.73
N GLU A 21 -1.56 12.72 17.64
CA GLU A 21 -2.70 13.62 17.82
C GLU A 21 -3.53 13.80 16.54
N THR A 22 -2.92 13.64 15.36
CA THR A 22 -3.52 14.09 14.09
C THR A 22 -3.80 12.99 13.08
N GLU A 23 -3.11 11.85 13.14
CA GLU A 23 -3.27 10.82 12.13
C GLU A 23 -4.50 9.91 12.37
N PRO A 24 -5.14 9.44 11.29
CA PRO A 24 -6.24 8.50 11.38
C PRO A 24 -5.77 7.16 11.95
N ARG A 25 -6.56 6.61 12.87
CA ARG A 25 -6.30 5.33 13.56
C ARG A 25 -7.47 4.39 13.43
N ALA A 26 -7.19 3.11 13.23
CA ALA A 26 -8.19 2.04 13.25
C ALA A 26 -8.66 1.77 14.68
N ALA A 27 -9.97 1.77 14.87
CA ALA A 27 -10.66 1.24 16.04
C ALA A 27 -11.03 -0.24 15.85
N SER A 28 -11.44 -0.63 14.64
CA SER A 28 -11.71 -2.01 14.27
C SER A 28 -11.37 -2.26 12.80
N ALA A 29 -11.08 -3.52 12.45
CA ALA A 29 -10.85 -3.95 11.09
C ALA A 29 -11.43 -5.35 10.89
N ARG A 30 -12.02 -5.60 9.73
CA ARG A 30 -12.55 -6.92 9.35
C ARG A 30 -12.55 -7.11 7.85
N TYR A 31 -12.51 -8.35 7.41
CA TYR A 31 -12.89 -8.70 6.04
C TYR A 31 -14.41 -8.88 5.96
N ASP A 32 -15.06 -8.15 5.05
CA ASP A 32 -16.45 -8.37 4.69
C ASP A 32 -16.50 -9.19 3.39
N GLU A 33 -16.79 -10.48 3.53
CA GLU A 33 -16.89 -11.42 2.42
C GLU A 33 -17.96 -11.02 1.40
N ARG A 34 -19.07 -10.42 1.86
CA ARG A 34 -20.18 -10.07 0.97
C ARG A 34 -19.78 -9.00 -0.03
N SER A 35 -19.01 -8.00 0.40
CA SER A 35 -18.51 -6.94 -0.47
C SER A 35 -17.10 -7.23 -1.02
N GLY A 36 -16.41 -8.24 -0.49
CA GLY A 36 -15.04 -8.59 -0.84
C GLY A 36 -14.06 -7.48 -0.48
N ARG A 37 -14.20 -6.87 0.72
CA ARG A 37 -13.43 -5.69 1.15
C ARG A 37 -12.89 -5.85 2.56
N ILE A 38 -11.73 -5.25 2.81
CA ILE A 38 -11.29 -4.93 4.16
C ILE A 38 -12.02 -3.65 4.57
N VAL A 39 -12.76 -3.72 5.66
CA VAL A 39 -13.51 -2.61 6.26
C VAL A 39 -12.82 -2.23 7.56
N VAL A 40 -12.46 -0.95 7.66
CA VAL A 40 -11.80 -0.35 8.82
C VAL A 40 -12.70 0.73 9.39
N GLU A 41 -13.05 0.61 10.66
CA GLU A 41 -13.70 1.69 11.40
C GLU A 41 -12.60 2.48 12.11
N LEU A 42 -12.59 3.79 11.92
CA LEU A 42 -11.61 4.69 12.51
C LEU A 42 -12.10 5.23 13.85
N ILE A 43 -11.18 5.61 14.73
CA ILE A 43 -11.50 6.17 16.06
C ILE A 43 -12.38 7.44 15.96
N ASN A 44 -12.26 8.19 14.87
CA ASN A 44 -13.07 9.39 14.62
C ASN A 44 -14.50 9.09 14.12
N GLY A 45 -14.90 7.81 14.04
CA GLY A 45 -16.22 7.38 13.59
C GLY A 45 -16.38 7.24 12.07
N CYS A 46 -15.39 7.61 11.27
CA CYS A 46 -15.40 7.37 9.83
C CYS A 46 -15.12 5.89 9.52
N THR A 47 -15.68 5.40 8.41
CA THR A 47 -15.36 4.06 7.89
C THR A 47 -14.59 4.18 6.58
N PHE A 48 -13.51 3.41 6.46
CA PHE A 48 -12.73 3.27 5.24
C PHE A 48 -12.80 1.80 4.78
N ALA A 49 -13.03 1.57 3.49
CA ALA A 49 -13.07 0.22 2.96
C ALA A 49 -12.37 0.11 1.61
N PHE A 50 -11.54 -0.92 1.46
CA PHE A 50 -10.77 -1.15 0.24
C PHE A 50 -10.82 -2.62 -0.18
N PRO A 51 -10.75 -2.91 -1.49
CA PRO A 51 -10.61 -4.28 -1.96
C PRO A 51 -9.17 -4.76 -1.73
N PRO A 52 -8.95 -5.92 -1.07
CA PRO A 52 -7.62 -6.40 -0.68
C PRO A 52 -6.70 -6.57 -1.89
N ARG A 53 -7.25 -6.96 -3.05
CA ARG A 53 -6.50 -7.11 -4.31
C ARG A 53 -5.76 -5.87 -4.83
N LEU A 54 -6.01 -4.68 -4.27
CA LEU A 54 -5.23 -3.48 -4.57
C LEU A 54 -3.97 -3.40 -3.74
N ALA A 55 -4.01 -3.88 -2.50
CA ALA A 55 -2.90 -3.88 -1.57
C ALA A 55 -1.86 -4.94 -1.95
N GLN A 56 -0.60 -4.54 -1.95
CA GLN A 56 0.53 -5.44 -2.16
C GLN A 56 0.58 -6.48 -1.03
N GLY A 57 0.71 -7.75 -1.40
CA GLY A 57 0.73 -8.89 -0.49
C GLY A 57 -0.65 -9.50 -0.20
N LEU A 58 -1.74 -8.82 -0.53
CA LEU A 58 -3.11 -9.30 -0.31
C LEU A 58 -3.81 -9.72 -1.62
N GLU A 59 -3.11 -9.72 -2.75
CA GLU A 59 -3.72 -9.95 -4.08
C GLU A 59 -4.42 -11.29 -4.21
N ASP A 60 -3.77 -12.33 -3.67
CA ASP A 60 -4.16 -13.72 -3.82
C ASP A 60 -4.53 -14.37 -2.47
N GLY A 61 -4.74 -13.56 -1.42
CA GLY A 61 -5.13 -14.04 -0.10
C GLY A 61 -6.52 -14.70 -0.12
N SER A 62 -6.65 -15.85 0.55
CA SER A 62 -7.96 -16.49 0.74
C SER A 62 -8.86 -15.69 1.68
N SER A 63 -10.17 -15.96 1.67
CA SER A 63 -11.11 -15.31 2.60
C SER A 63 -10.70 -15.48 4.06
N ASP A 64 -10.28 -16.69 4.45
CA ASP A 64 -9.82 -16.99 5.82
C ASP A 64 -8.55 -16.20 6.17
N GLN A 65 -7.59 -16.15 5.24
CA GLN A 65 -6.36 -15.37 5.43
C GLN A 65 -6.67 -13.88 5.56
N LEU A 66 -7.56 -13.34 4.73
CA LEU A 66 -7.95 -11.93 4.75
C LEU A 66 -8.76 -11.57 6.01
N ALA A 67 -9.58 -12.50 6.51
CA ALA A 67 -10.37 -12.34 7.72
C ALA A 67 -9.50 -12.32 8.99
N ALA A 68 -8.30 -12.88 8.95
CA ALA A 68 -7.31 -12.85 10.02
C ALA A 68 -6.57 -11.50 10.15
N VAL A 69 -7.24 -10.40 9.79
CA VAL A 69 -6.68 -9.04 9.93
C VAL A 69 -6.57 -8.67 11.40
N GLU A 70 -5.39 -8.18 11.79
CA GLU A 70 -5.10 -7.67 13.11
C GLU A 70 -4.74 -6.19 13.06
N ILE A 71 -5.03 -5.46 14.13
CA ILE A 71 -4.62 -4.05 14.26
C ILE A 71 -3.34 -3.98 15.08
N LEU A 72 -2.31 -3.33 14.52
CA LEU A 72 -1.03 -3.10 15.19
C LEU A 72 -0.77 -1.62 15.47
N GLY A 73 0.20 -1.38 16.36
CA GLY A 73 0.75 -0.04 16.63
C GLY A 73 -0.34 0.95 17.02
N GLU A 74 -1.14 0.66 18.05
CA GLU A 74 -2.20 1.56 18.54
C GLU A 74 -3.22 2.05 17.47
N GLY A 75 -3.41 1.28 16.39
CA GLY A 75 -4.35 1.64 15.31
C GLY A 75 -3.69 2.16 14.03
N TYR A 76 -2.36 2.22 13.96
CA TYR A 76 -1.65 2.67 12.75
C TYR A 76 -1.52 1.61 11.66
N GLY A 77 -1.46 0.34 12.06
CA GLY A 77 -1.16 -0.77 11.17
C GLY A 77 -2.31 -1.75 11.07
N LEU A 78 -2.46 -2.35 9.90
CA LEU A 78 -3.16 -3.61 9.69
C LEU A 78 -2.13 -4.68 9.39
N HIS A 79 -2.28 -5.83 10.01
CA HIS A 79 -1.35 -6.94 9.91
C HIS A 79 -2.07 -8.24 9.54
N TRP A 80 -1.42 -9.06 8.74
CA TRP A 80 -1.84 -10.42 8.40
C TRP A 80 -0.66 -11.37 8.56
N GLU A 81 -0.60 -12.08 9.69
CA GLU A 81 0.50 -12.99 10.04
C GLU A 81 0.75 -14.04 8.95
N ALA A 82 -0.31 -14.73 8.50
CA ALA A 82 -0.20 -15.80 7.51
C ALA A 82 0.25 -15.32 6.12
N LEU A 83 0.11 -14.02 5.83
CA LEU A 83 0.51 -13.42 4.55
C LEU A 83 1.84 -12.66 4.67
N ASP A 84 2.35 -12.44 5.88
CA ASP A 84 3.50 -11.57 6.17
C ASP A 84 3.32 -10.17 5.58
N VAL A 85 2.16 -9.56 5.86
CA VAL A 85 1.78 -8.25 5.30
C VAL A 85 1.45 -7.26 6.40
N ASP A 86 2.12 -6.11 6.34
CA ASP A 86 1.80 -4.92 7.11
C ASP A 86 1.37 -3.76 6.20
N LEU A 87 0.26 -3.13 6.53
CA LEU A 87 -0.25 -1.95 5.84
C LEU A 87 -0.49 -0.79 6.81
N SER A 88 -0.05 0.40 6.43
CA SER A 88 -0.28 1.63 7.20
C SER A 88 -1.66 2.20 6.91
N ILE A 89 -2.45 2.50 7.96
CA ILE A 89 -3.74 3.19 7.86
C ILE A 89 -3.60 4.58 7.20
N PRO A 90 -2.70 5.48 7.65
CA PRO A 90 -2.43 6.73 6.94
C PRO A 90 -2.03 6.53 5.47
N GLY A 91 -1.18 5.54 5.19
CA GLY A 91 -0.77 5.21 3.83
C GLY A 91 -1.94 4.80 2.94
N LEU A 92 -2.80 3.89 3.42
CA LEU A 92 -3.98 3.44 2.71
C LEU A 92 -4.96 4.57 2.41
N LEU A 93 -5.18 5.47 3.39
CA LEU A 93 -6.04 6.65 3.22
C LEU A 93 -5.45 7.67 2.22
N ALA A 94 -4.12 7.75 2.13
CA ALA A 94 -3.43 8.51 1.09
C ALA A 94 -3.40 7.80 -0.28
N GLY A 95 -4.02 6.63 -0.41
CA GLY A 95 -4.06 5.85 -1.64
C GLY A 95 -2.78 5.04 -1.91
N ILE A 96 -1.92 4.86 -0.91
CA ILE A 96 -0.68 4.08 -1.00
C ILE A 96 -1.00 2.63 -0.61
N PHE A 97 -1.14 1.78 -1.62
CA PHE A 97 -1.48 0.36 -1.47
C PHE A 97 -0.26 -0.57 -1.57
N GLY A 98 0.95 -0.04 -1.45
CA GLY A 98 2.17 -0.84 -1.52
C GLY A 98 3.38 0.01 -1.87
N THR A 99 4.47 -0.64 -2.22
CA THR A 99 5.69 0.04 -2.63
C THR A 99 5.48 0.87 -3.90
N LYS A 100 6.25 1.95 -4.06
CA LYS A 100 6.25 2.78 -5.28
C LYS A 100 6.43 1.93 -6.55
N ALA A 101 7.34 0.95 -6.50
CA ALA A 101 7.60 0.04 -7.61
C ALA A 101 6.38 -0.84 -7.95
N TYR A 102 5.75 -1.42 -6.93
CA TYR A 102 4.52 -2.21 -7.08
C TYR A 102 3.40 -1.38 -7.70
N MET A 103 3.14 -0.19 -7.16
CA MET A 103 2.09 0.69 -7.66
C MET A 103 2.37 1.17 -9.08
N ALA A 104 3.61 1.53 -9.40
CA ALA A 104 4.02 1.92 -10.76
C ALA A 104 3.82 0.77 -11.76
N ARG A 105 4.17 -0.46 -11.38
CA ARG A 105 3.92 -1.66 -12.20
C ARG A 105 2.42 -1.81 -12.48
N ARG A 106 1.58 -1.71 -11.45
CA ARG A 106 0.13 -1.88 -11.58
C ARG A 106 -0.52 -0.79 -12.43
N ALA A 107 -0.17 0.48 -12.21
CA ALA A 107 -0.62 1.58 -13.06
C ALA A 107 -0.13 1.42 -14.52
N GLY A 108 1.07 0.85 -14.68
CA GLY A 108 1.67 0.51 -15.97
C GLY A 108 0.97 -0.62 -16.73
N GLN A 109 0.15 -1.45 -16.09
CA GLN A 109 -0.56 -2.56 -16.74
C GLN A 109 -1.83 -2.12 -17.47
N ALA A 110 -2.44 -0.98 -17.08
CA ALA A 110 -3.64 -0.48 -17.75
C ALA A 110 -3.34 -0.25 -19.24
N THR A 111 -4.08 -0.93 -20.12
CA THR A 111 -4.02 -0.75 -21.57
C THR A 111 -5.13 0.20 -21.98
N SER A 112 -4.78 1.18 -22.81
CA SER A 112 -5.75 2.10 -23.42
C SER A 112 -5.43 2.29 -24.89
N PRO A 113 -6.40 2.68 -25.74
CA PRO A 113 -6.14 2.96 -27.15
C PRO A 113 -5.02 4.00 -27.34
N ALA A 114 -5.03 5.05 -26.51
CA ALA A 114 -4.00 6.09 -26.50
C ALA A 114 -2.61 5.52 -26.14
N LYS A 115 -2.53 4.68 -25.11
CA LYS A 115 -1.27 4.03 -24.71
C LYS A 115 -0.76 3.06 -25.76
N ALA A 116 -1.65 2.32 -26.42
CA ALA A 116 -1.31 1.44 -27.53
C ALA A 116 -0.78 2.25 -28.73
N ALA A 117 -1.42 3.36 -29.08
CA ALA A 117 -0.95 4.26 -30.14
C ALA A 117 0.44 4.86 -29.82
N ALA A 118 0.63 5.35 -28.60
CA ALA A 118 1.93 5.86 -28.15
C ALA A 118 3.01 4.76 -28.17
N ALA A 119 2.69 3.54 -27.74
CA ALA A 119 3.62 2.41 -27.78
C ALA A 119 4.03 2.06 -29.21
N ARG A 120 3.10 2.05 -30.17
CA ARG A 120 3.42 1.84 -31.61
C ARG A 120 4.33 2.95 -32.15
N ALA A 121 4.00 4.20 -31.86
CA ALA A 121 4.81 5.36 -32.28
C ALA A 121 6.23 5.31 -31.69
N ASN A 122 6.37 4.94 -30.42
CA ASN A 122 7.68 4.78 -29.77
C ASN A 122 8.45 3.55 -30.30
N GLY A 123 7.75 2.46 -30.62
CA GLY A 123 8.35 1.28 -31.26
C GLY A 123 8.96 1.61 -32.63
N ALA A 124 8.29 2.46 -33.43
CA ALA A 124 8.80 2.93 -34.72
C ALA A 124 10.11 3.75 -34.60
N LYS A 125 10.39 4.34 -33.43
CA LYS A 125 11.61 5.12 -33.15
C LYS A 125 12.78 4.28 -32.62
N GLY A 126 12.67 2.95 -32.62
CA GLY A 126 13.76 2.04 -32.24
C GLY A 126 13.49 1.17 -31.01
N GLY A 127 12.36 1.35 -30.32
CA GLY A 127 11.89 0.45 -29.26
C GLY A 127 12.91 0.12 -28.16
N ARG A 128 12.65 -0.95 -27.39
CA ARG A 128 13.63 -1.50 -26.44
C ARG A 128 14.57 -2.44 -27.22
N PRO A 129 15.90 -2.19 -27.24
CA PRO A 129 16.85 -3.07 -27.91
C PRO A 129 16.75 -4.50 -27.36
N ARG A 130 16.87 -5.52 -28.23
CA ARG A 130 16.92 -6.92 -27.80
C ARG A 130 18.14 -7.14 -26.89
N LYS A 131 17.96 -7.83 -25.78
CA LYS A 131 19.06 -8.23 -24.89
C LYS A 131 19.98 -9.17 -25.68
N ALA A 132 21.22 -8.76 -25.92
CA ALA A 132 22.20 -9.61 -26.60
C ALA A 132 22.39 -10.91 -25.81
N ALA A 133 22.26 -12.05 -26.50
CA ALA A 133 22.62 -13.35 -25.91
C ALA A 133 24.11 -13.31 -25.57
N ARG A 134 24.46 -13.63 -24.32
CA ARG A 134 25.86 -13.85 -23.95
C ARG A 134 26.26 -15.20 -24.55
N GLY A 135 27.22 -15.18 -25.47
CA GLY A 135 27.94 -16.37 -25.92
C GLY A 135 28.92 -16.85 -24.87
#